data_AF-A0A1C5S5S8-F1
#
_entry.id   AF-A0A1C5S5S8-F1
#
_cell.length_a   1.000
_cell.length_b   1.000
_cell.length_c   1.000
_cell.angle_alpha   90.00
_cell.angle_beta   90.00
_cell.angle_gamma   90.00
#
_symmetry.space_group_name_H-M   'P 1'
#
loop_
_entity.id
_entity.type
_entity.pdbx_description
1 polymer ?
#
loop_
_entity_poly.entity_id
_entity_poly.type
_entity_poly.pdbx_seq_one_letter_code
_entity_poly.pdbx_strand_id
1 'polypeptide(L)'
;MMKGIRGLLEKDFRLFFRQGGNLFLVLVFVALFFILTGKTAAAFIAMYIPSVLAIYSGNTISYDENGHGYTYLFSLPVNKKIYVREKYIFSFIMTACGWCIGMICAGIMVLINPEEVFDLEMLAMELITFFVFQAIAGIMIAIRIRFEGEKGRIVLPIAILIIFAICYTIRSFVKTNLGLKESILHMIGGIGDFEIGIALIVLSLLIWFASYKYSMSAMKKKEF
;
A
#
# COMPACT_ATOMS: atom_id res chain seq x y z
N MET A 1 10.35 14.90 -21.87
CA MET A 1 9.58 14.62 -20.63
C MET A 1 9.89 13.25 -20.01
N MET A 2 9.98 12.16 -20.79
CA MET A 2 10.24 10.79 -20.27
C MET A 2 11.62 10.61 -19.59
N LYS A 3 12.65 11.34 -20.01
CA LYS A 3 14.00 11.24 -19.42
C LYS A 3 14.03 11.59 -17.92
N GLY A 4 13.24 12.58 -17.49
CA GLY A 4 13.16 12.98 -16.08
C GLY A 4 12.49 11.94 -15.18
N ILE A 5 11.40 11.32 -15.64
CA ILE A 5 10.73 10.23 -14.91
C ILE A 5 11.66 9.03 -14.76
N ARG A 6 12.35 8.65 -15.83
CA ARG A 6 13.27 7.51 -15.81
C ARG A 6 14.41 7.70 -14.81
N GLY A 7 15.01 8.88 -14.76
CA GLY A 7 16.10 9.17 -13.81
C GLY A 7 15.66 9.12 -12.35
N LEU A 8 14.47 9.64 -12.05
CA LEU A 8 13.87 9.56 -10.71
C LEU A 8 13.57 8.11 -10.30
N LEU A 9 12.95 7.33 -11.18
CA LEU A 9 12.67 5.91 -10.93
C LEU A 9 13.97 5.14 -10.68
N GLU A 10 15.00 5.36 -11.49
CA GLU A 10 16.30 4.68 -11.33
C GLU A 10 16.95 5.02 -9.98
N LYS A 11 16.82 6.27 -9.53
CA LYS A 11 17.26 6.71 -8.20
C LYS A 11 16.49 5.99 -7.09
N ASP A 12 15.16 5.91 -7.17
CA ASP A 12 14.32 5.24 -6.16
C ASP A 12 14.56 3.71 -6.14
N PHE A 13 14.74 3.07 -7.29
CA PHE A 13 15.12 1.65 -7.37
C PHE A 13 16.51 1.41 -6.75
N ARG A 14 17.51 2.24 -7.06
CA ARG A 14 18.83 2.12 -6.42
C ARG A 14 18.75 2.27 -4.91
N LEU A 15 17.93 3.20 -4.42
CA LEU A 15 17.69 3.37 -2.99
C LEU A 15 17.02 2.14 -2.38
N PHE A 16 16.04 1.56 -3.06
CA PHE A 16 15.40 0.30 -2.67
C PHE A 16 16.42 -0.84 -2.57
N PHE A 17 17.22 -1.09 -3.61
CA PHE A 17 18.22 -2.16 -3.57
C PHE A 17 19.30 -1.95 -2.50
N ARG A 18 19.70 -0.69 -2.26
CA ARG A 18 20.68 -0.37 -1.19
C ARG A 18 20.13 -0.65 0.21
N GLN A 19 18.85 -0.43 0.44
CA GLN A 19 18.18 -0.74 1.71
C GLN A 19 17.60 -2.15 1.77
N GLY A 20 17.63 -2.88 0.66
CA GLY A 20 17.05 -4.22 0.51
C GLY A 20 17.55 -5.19 1.57
N GLY A 21 18.78 -5.04 2.07
CA GLY A 21 19.31 -5.84 3.17
C GLY A 21 18.46 -5.75 4.45
N ASN A 22 18.03 -4.56 4.86
CA ASN A 22 17.18 -4.38 6.05
C ASN A 22 15.75 -4.85 5.81
N LEU A 23 15.20 -4.60 4.61
CA LEU A 23 13.87 -5.10 4.23
C LEU A 23 13.81 -6.63 4.20
N PHE A 24 14.84 -7.26 3.65
CA PHE A 24 14.98 -8.71 3.60
C PHE A 24 15.05 -9.31 5.01
N LEU A 25 15.80 -8.68 5.90
CA LEU A 25 15.90 -9.12 7.31
C LEU A 25 14.54 -9.07 8.03
N VAL A 26 13.77 -8.00 7.82
CA VAL A 26 12.41 -7.88 8.37
C VAL A 26 11.47 -8.94 7.80
N LEU A 27 11.51 -9.18 6.49
CA LEU A 27 10.72 -10.21 5.83
C LEU A 27 11.02 -11.62 6.38
N VAL A 28 12.31 -11.94 6.55
CA VAL A 28 12.76 -13.23 7.12
C VAL A 28 12.30 -13.39 8.57
N PHE A 29 12.44 -12.35 9.40
CA PHE A 29 12.00 -12.39 10.79
C PHE A 29 10.49 -12.62 10.91
N VAL A 30 9.70 -11.94 10.08
CA VAL A 30 8.24 -12.12 10.05
C VAL A 30 7.89 -13.52 9.58
N ALA A 31 8.52 -14.03 8.52
CA ALA A 31 8.30 -15.40 8.04
C ALA A 31 8.59 -16.45 9.14
N LEU A 32 9.70 -16.31 9.87
CA LEU A 32 10.06 -17.18 10.99
C LEU A 32 9.02 -17.15 12.12
N PHE A 33 8.52 -15.96 12.51
CA PHE A 33 7.48 -15.82 13.53
C PHE A 33 6.18 -16.55 13.14
N PHE A 34 5.82 -16.54 11.87
CA PHE A 34 4.61 -17.20 11.38
C PHE A 34 4.74 -18.73 11.28
N ILE A 35 5.91 -19.23 10.87
CA ILE A 35 6.22 -20.67 10.95
C ILE A 35 6.07 -21.18 12.38
N LEU A 36 6.52 -20.39 13.37
CA LEU A 36 6.42 -20.73 14.79
C LEU A 36 4.99 -20.69 15.35
N THR A 37 4.07 -19.93 14.74
CA THR A 37 2.69 -19.76 15.24
C THR A 37 1.66 -20.66 14.54
N GLY A 38 2.07 -21.50 13.60
CA GLY A 38 1.25 -22.58 13.03
C GLY A 38 0.04 -22.12 12.21
N LYS A 39 -0.03 -20.85 11.80
CA LYS A 39 -1.06 -20.35 10.87
C LYS A 39 -0.60 -20.57 9.43
N THR A 40 -1.54 -20.73 8.49
CA THR A 40 -1.27 -20.89 7.05
C THR A 40 -0.37 -19.76 6.54
N ALA A 41 0.92 -20.08 6.40
CA ALA A 41 1.95 -19.11 6.11
C ALA A 41 1.78 -18.48 4.72
N ALA A 42 1.16 -19.20 3.78
CA ALA A 42 1.02 -18.80 2.38
C ALA A 42 0.18 -17.54 2.19
N ALA A 43 -1.07 -17.53 2.67
CA ALA A 43 -1.98 -16.39 2.54
C ALA A 43 -1.46 -15.14 3.26
N PHE A 44 -0.78 -15.32 4.39
CA PHE A 44 -0.19 -14.21 5.12
C PHE A 44 1.03 -13.63 4.40
N ILE A 45 1.93 -14.46 3.87
CA ILE A 45 3.10 -14.01 3.09
C ILE A 45 2.63 -13.27 1.83
N ALA A 46 1.62 -13.80 1.14
CA ALA A 46 1.05 -13.22 -0.06
C ALA A 46 0.42 -11.83 0.17
N MET A 47 -0.18 -11.59 1.35
CA MET A 47 -0.67 -10.25 1.72
C MET A 47 0.43 -9.34 2.31
N TYR A 48 1.39 -9.89 3.03
CA TYR A 48 2.38 -9.10 3.76
C TYR A 48 3.41 -8.46 2.82
N ILE A 49 3.94 -9.21 1.83
CA ILE A 49 4.95 -8.70 0.91
C ILE A 49 4.45 -7.46 0.13
N PRO A 50 3.26 -7.49 -0.52
CA PRO A 50 2.69 -6.29 -1.15
C PRO A 50 2.54 -5.12 -0.19
N SER A 51 2.09 -5.37 1.04
CA SER A 51 1.89 -4.32 2.05
C SER A 51 3.21 -3.60 2.42
N VAL A 52 4.29 -4.36 2.58
CA VAL A 52 5.61 -3.81 2.92
C VAL A 52 6.16 -2.98 1.76
N LEU A 53 6.07 -3.49 0.53
CA LEU A 53 6.54 -2.76 -0.65
C LEU A 53 5.71 -1.49 -0.92
N ALA A 54 4.39 -1.55 -0.70
CA ALA A 54 3.49 -0.40 -0.77
C ALA A 54 3.91 0.70 0.23
N ILE A 55 4.15 0.34 1.49
CA ILE A 55 4.60 1.27 2.54
C ILE A 55 5.98 1.84 2.21
N TYR A 56 6.90 0.99 1.76
CA TYR A 56 8.26 1.40 1.45
C TYR A 56 8.31 2.40 0.30
N SER A 57 7.45 2.25 -0.71
CA SER A 57 7.39 3.19 -1.83
C SER A 57 7.14 4.64 -1.39
N GLY A 58 6.28 4.84 -0.39
CA GLY A 58 6.05 6.16 0.23
C GLY A 58 7.24 6.65 1.07
N ASN A 59 8.06 5.76 1.62
CA ASN A 59 9.24 6.12 2.42
C ASN A 59 10.33 6.81 1.61
N THR A 60 10.41 6.58 0.30
CA THR A 60 11.41 7.23 -0.59
C THR A 60 11.34 8.76 -0.52
N ILE A 61 10.15 9.31 -0.30
CA ILE A 61 9.90 10.76 -0.17
C ILE A 61 10.68 11.35 1.02
N SER A 62 10.82 10.61 2.12
CA SER A 62 11.58 11.08 3.28
C SER A 62 13.08 11.22 2.99
N TYR A 63 13.61 10.50 2.01
CA TYR A 63 15.00 10.65 1.57
C TYR A 63 15.16 11.86 0.65
N ASP A 64 14.13 12.18 -0.13
CA ASP A 64 14.10 13.38 -0.96
C ASP A 64 13.96 14.66 -0.13
N GLU A 65 13.33 14.57 1.06
CA GLU A 65 13.22 15.69 2.01
C GLU A 65 14.46 15.87 2.89
N ASN A 66 15.23 14.82 3.11
CA ASN A 66 16.33 14.84 4.06
C ASN A 66 17.42 15.82 3.63
N GLY A 67 17.90 16.66 4.56
CA GLY A 67 19.02 17.57 4.31
C GLY A 67 18.83 18.54 3.13
N HIS A 68 17.62 19.10 2.96
CA HIS A 68 17.26 19.99 1.84
C HIS A 68 17.30 19.31 0.45
N GLY A 69 17.10 17.99 0.40
CA GLY A 69 17.14 17.22 -0.85
C GLY A 69 16.18 17.73 -1.93
N TYR A 70 15.04 18.33 -1.57
CA TYR A 70 14.10 18.92 -2.54
C TYR A 70 14.69 20.11 -3.28
N THR A 71 15.45 20.99 -2.62
CA THR A 71 16.09 22.14 -3.27
C THR A 71 17.08 21.66 -4.34
N TYR A 72 17.85 20.60 -4.04
CA TYR A 72 18.73 19.97 -5.03
C TYR A 72 17.93 19.30 -6.15
N LEU A 73 16.90 18.51 -5.81
CA LEU A 73 16.09 17.77 -6.77
C LEU A 73 15.38 18.68 -7.78
N PHE A 74 14.90 19.85 -7.34
CA PHE A 74 14.22 20.82 -8.19
C PHE A 74 15.15 21.83 -8.88
N SER A 75 16.46 21.79 -8.61
CA SER A 75 17.46 22.46 -9.45
C SER A 75 17.80 21.66 -10.72
N LEU A 76 17.56 20.34 -10.69
CA LEU A 76 17.63 19.48 -11.88
C LEU A 76 16.46 19.79 -12.83
N PRO A 77 16.51 19.37 -14.11
CA PRO A 77 15.43 19.58 -15.09
C PRO A 77 14.21 18.66 -14.83
N VAL A 78 13.69 18.67 -13.61
CA VAL A 78 12.57 17.88 -13.08
C VAL A 78 11.50 18.84 -12.57
N ASN A 79 10.27 18.69 -13.06
CA ASN A 79 9.14 19.52 -12.64
C ASN A 79 8.38 18.84 -11.48
N LYS A 80 7.74 19.62 -10.60
CA LYS A 80 6.86 19.13 -9.51
C LYS A 80 5.80 18.14 -10.01
N LYS A 81 5.24 18.34 -11.21
CA LYS A 81 4.30 17.38 -11.85
C LYS A 81 4.95 16.04 -12.18
N ILE A 82 6.20 16.07 -12.65
CA ILE A 82 6.96 14.87 -13.01
C ILE A 82 7.29 14.08 -11.75
N TYR A 83 7.69 14.77 -10.68
CA TYR A 83 7.95 14.17 -9.38
C TYR A 83 6.73 13.43 -8.81
N VAL A 84 5.56 14.09 -8.72
CA VAL A 84 4.35 13.42 -8.19
C VAL A 84 3.96 12.22 -9.04
N ARG A 85 4.00 12.35 -10.37
CA ARG A 85 3.72 11.22 -11.28
C ARG A 85 4.65 10.05 -11.03
N GLU A 86 5.93 10.33 -10.87
CA GLU A 86 6.93 9.31 -10.64
C GLU A 86 6.67 8.55 -9.33
N LYS A 87 6.37 9.23 -8.21
CA LYS A 87 6.07 8.56 -6.93
C LYS A 87 4.88 7.60 -7.01
N TYR A 88 3.82 7.98 -7.72
CA TYR A 88 2.66 7.10 -7.91
C TYR A 88 2.96 5.94 -8.86
N ILE A 89 3.77 6.15 -9.90
CA ILE A 89 4.24 5.07 -10.80
C ILE A 89 5.16 4.10 -10.04
N PHE A 90 6.12 4.63 -9.29
CA PHE A 90 7.04 3.83 -8.47
C PHE A 90 6.25 2.98 -7.47
N SER A 91 5.31 3.58 -6.75
CA SER A 91 4.42 2.87 -5.84
C SER A 91 3.63 1.76 -6.51
N PHE A 92 3.03 2.02 -7.68
CA PHE A 92 2.34 0.99 -8.44
C PHE A 92 3.26 -0.17 -8.83
N ILE A 93 4.46 0.12 -9.33
CA ILE A 93 5.44 -0.91 -9.70
C ILE A 93 5.85 -1.73 -8.47
N MET A 94 6.12 -1.08 -7.33
CA MET A 94 6.50 -1.76 -6.10
C MET A 94 5.39 -2.68 -5.58
N THR A 95 4.13 -2.23 -5.57
CA THR A 95 3.00 -3.05 -5.16
C THR A 95 2.78 -4.22 -6.11
N ALA A 96 2.93 -4.00 -7.43
CA ALA A 96 2.79 -5.05 -8.44
C ALA A 96 3.90 -6.11 -8.33
N CYS A 97 5.16 -5.68 -8.13
CA CYS A 97 6.26 -6.60 -7.83
C CYS A 97 5.98 -7.43 -6.57
N GLY A 98 5.47 -6.79 -5.52
CA GLY A 98 5.12 -7.48 -4.27
C GLY A 98 4.03 -8.51 -4.45
N TRP A 99 3.01 -8.19 -5.25
CA TRP A 99 1.93 -9.11 -5.61
C TRP A 99 2.45 -10.29 -6.44
N CYS A 100 3.28 -10.05 -7.45
CA CYS A 100 3.90 -11.13 -8.22
C CYS A 100 4.74 -12.06 -7.34
N ILE A 101 5.52 -11.51 -6.40
CA ILE A 101 6.29 -12.32 -5.44
C ILE A 101 5.34 -13.12 -4.53
N GLY A 102 4.27 -12.50 -4.05
CA GLY A 102 3.23 -13.16 -3.26
C GLY A 102 2.61 -14.35 -3.98
N MET A 103 2.22 -14.16 -5.24
CA MET A 103 1.69 -15.21 -6.13
C MET A 103 2.68 -16.38 -6.31
N ILE A 104 3.97 -16.07 -6.51
CA ILE A 104 5.02 -17.10 -6.63
C ILE A 104 5.15 -17.87 -5.31
N CYS A 105 5.16 -17.18 -4.17
CA CYS A 105 5.21 -17.82 -2.86
C CYS A 105 4.00 -18.71 -2.59
N ALA A 106 2.80 -18.25 -2.93
CA ALA A 106 1.56 -19.02 -2.81
C ALA A 106 1.62 -20.28 -3.69
N GLY A 107 2.07 -20.14 -4.95
CA GLY A 107 2.24 -21.28 -5.87
C GLY A 107 3.26 -22.31 -5.37
N ILE A 108 4.37 -21.88 -4.78
CA ILE A 108 5.37 -22.80 -4.18
C ILE A 108 4.78 -23.53 -2.97
N MET A 109 3.98 -22.87 -2.14
CA MET A 109 3.38 -23.50 -0.96
C MET A 109 2.38 -24.59 -1.33
N VAL A 110 1.58 -24.38 -2.38
CA VAL A 110 0.65 -25.40 -2.92
C VAL A 110 1.41 -26.65 -3.40
N LEU A 111 2.63 -26.48 -3.93
CA LEU A 111 3.48 -27.62 -4.31
C LEU A 111 4.04 -28.39 -3.09
N ILE A 112 4.21 -27.72 -1.95
CA ILE A 112 4.77 -28.31 -0.73
C ILE A 112 3.67 -28.96 0.12
N ASN A 113 2.50 -28.31 0.20
CA ASN A 113 1.34 -28.76 0.97
C ASN A 113 0.15 -28.99 0.02
N PRO A 114 -0.06 -30.23 -0.47
CA PRO A 114 -1.13 -30.52 -1.43
C PRO A 114 -2.56 -30.40 -0.86
N GLU A 115 -2.70 -30.12 0.45
CA GLU A 115 -3.97 -29.77 1.08
C GLU A 115 -4.37 -28.29 0.83
N GLU A 116 -3.43 -27.41 0.50
CA GLU A 116 -3.73 -26.04 0.09
C GLU A 116 -4.02 -26.02 -1.42
N VAL A 117 -5.25 -25.64 -1.79
CA VAL A 117 -5.65 -25.52 -3.20
C VAL A 117 -5.57 -24.05 -3.63
N PHE A 118 -4.94 -23.81 -4.78
CA PHE A 118 -4.93 -22.48 -5.40
C PHE A 118 -6.22 -22.25 -6.19
N ASP A 119 -7.26 -21.76 -5.50
CA ASP A 119 -8.57 -21.55 -6.10
C ASP A 119 -8.78 -20.13 -6.66
N LEU A 120 -9.75 -19.98 -7.57
CA LEU A 120 -10.15 -18.69 -8.16
C LEU A 120 -10.57 -17.66 -7.10
N GLU A 121 -11.11 -18.11 -5.97
CA GLU A 121 -11.50 -17.24 -4.85
C GLU A 121 -10.27 -16.61 -4.17
N MET A 122 -9.19 -17.37 -4.00
CA MET A 122 -7.94 -16.87 -3.44
C MET A 122 -7.32 -15.80 -4.36
N LEU A 123 -7.30 -16.07 -5.67
CA LEU A 123 -6.85 -15.10 -6.67
C LEU A 123 -7.68 -13.80 -6.64
N ALA A 124 -9.01 -13.92 -6.54
CA ALA A 124 -9.91 -12.78 -6.46
C ALA A 124 -9.64 -11.93 -5.21
N MET A 125 -9.45 -12.57 -4.04
CA MET A 125 -9.08 -11.86 -2.81
C MET A 125 -7.71 -11.18 -2.92
N GLU A 126 -6.71 -11.84 -3.50
CA GLU A 126 -5.39 -11.24 -3.71
C GLU A 126 -5.44 -10.04 -4.66
N LEU A 127 -6.29 -10.09 -5.69
CA LEU A 127 -6.49 -8.96 -6.59
C LEU A 127 -7.18 -7.77 -5.88
N ILE A 128 -8.21 -8.04 -5.06
CA ILE A 128 -8.87 -7.00 -4.26
C ILE A 128 -7.87 -6.35 -3.30
N THR A 129 -7.09 -7.17 -2.58
CA THR A 129 -6.09 -6.67 -1.63
C THR A 129 -4.99 -5.86 -2.31
N PHE A 130 -4.55 -6.23 -3.52
CA PHE A 130 -3.64 -5.42 -4.34
C PHE A 130 -4.17 -3.99 -4.52
N PHE A 131 -5.42 -3.82 -4.94
CA PHE A 131 -6.01 -2.49 -5.13
C PHE A 131 -6.17 -1.72 -3.83
N VAL A 132 -6.53 -2.40 -2.73
CA VAL A 132 -6.62 -1.79 -1.40
C VAL A 132 -5.25 -1.26 -0.95
N PHE A 133 -4.18 -2.06 -1.08
CA PHE A 133 -2.83 -1.62 -0.75
C PHE A 133 -2.35 -0.49 -1.64
N GLN A 134 -2.73 -0.50 -2.93
CA GLN A 134 -2.43 0.60 -3.83
C GLN A 134 -3.12 1.90 -3.38
N ALA A 135 -4.38 1.84 -2.95
CA ALA A 135 -5.09 2.99 -2.39
C ALA A 135 -4.41 3.53 -1.12
N ILE A 136 -4.01 2.64 -0.21
CA ILE A 136 -3.26 3.00 1.01
C ILE A 136 -1.94 3.68 0.65
N ALA A 137 -1.15 3.10 -0.26
CA ALA A 137 0.11 3.69 -0.70
C ALA A 137 -0.09 5.08 -1.31
N GLY A 138 -1.15 5.25 -2.10
CA GLY A 138 -1.57 6.55 -2.61
C GLY A 138 -1.82 7.55 -1.49
N ILE A 139 -2.65 7.21 -0.49
CA ILE A 139 -2.92 8.09 0.67
C ILE A 139 -1.61 8.43 1.40
N MET A 140 -0.74 7.45 1.64
CA MET A 140 0.55 7.67 2.30
C MET A 140 1.41 8.68 1.54
N ILE A 141 1.48 8.57 0.21
CA ILE A 141 2.20 9.54 -0.64
C ILE A 141 1.59 10.93 -0.50
N ALA A 142 0.26 11.06 -0.53
CA ALA A 142 -0.43 12.34 -0.37
C ALA A 142 -0.14 13.01 0.98
N ILE A 143 -0.19 12.24 2.06
CA ILE A 143 0.14 12.74 3.40
C ILE A 143 1.60 13.19 3.45
N ARG A 144 2.53 12.38 2.93
CA ARG A 144 3.96 12.73 2.94
C ARG A 144 4.30 13.93 2.08
N ILE A 145 3.68 14.06 0.92
CA ILE A 145 3.83 15.26 0.09
C ILE A 145 3.25 16.48 0.80
N ARG A 146 2.18 16.34 1.59
CA ARG A 146 1.56 17.46 2.30
C ARG A 146 2.35 17.90 3.53
N PHE A 147 2.85 16.97 4.32
CA PHE A 147 3.49 17.23 5.61
C PHE A 147 4.98 16.95 5.53
N GLU A 148 5.80 17.99 5.65
CA GLU A 148 7.26 17.88 5.54
C GLU A 148 7.93 17.39 6.83
N GLY A 149 9.03 16.65 6.66
CA GLY A 149 9.96 16.33 7.74
C GLY A 149 9.38 15.42 8.82
N GLU A 150 9.72 15.66 10.09
CA GLU A 150 9.26 14.83 11.21
C GLU A 150 7.73 14.81 11.36
N LYS A 151 7.05 15.89 10.95
CA LYS A 151 5.58 15.96 10.99
C LYS A 151 4.97 14.91 10.07
N GLY A 152 5.51 14.69 8.86
CA GLY A 152 5.05 13.64 7.96
C GLY A 152 5.28 12.22 8.50
N ARG A 153 6.35 12.02 9.29
CA ARG A 153 6.67 10.72 9.92
C ARG A 153 5.75 10.38 11.09
N ILE A 154 5.30 11.40 11.84
CA ILE A 154 4.41 11.23 13.01
C ILE A 154 2.93 11.22 12.60
N VAL A 155 2.54 11.98 11.57
CA VAL A 155 1.14 12.05 11.10
C VAL A 155 0.64 10.70 10.58
N LEU A 156 1.52 9.88 9.99
CA LEU A 156 1.12 8.59 9.41
C LEU A 156 0.73 7.54 10.48
N PRO A 157 1.53 7.29 11.53
CA PRO A 157 1.10 6.49 12.69
C PRO A 157 -0.16 7.01 13.35
N ILE A 158 -0.29 8.34 13.54
CA ILE A 158 -1.47 8.95 14.14
C ILE A 158 -2.72 8.72 13.28
N ALA A 159 -2.62 8.89 11.97
CA ALA A 159 -3.73 8.63 11.05
C ALA A 159 -4.17 7.15 11.10
N ILE A 160 -3.22 6.21 11.16
CA ILE A 160 -3.52 4.79 11.33
C ILE A 160 -4.24 4.53 12.66
N LEU A 161 -3.77 5.12 13.77
CA LEU A 161 -4.40 4.97 15.09
C LEU A 161 -5.84 5.52 15.10
N ILE A 162 -6.07 6.66 14.45
CA ILE A 162 -7.42 7.24 14.32
C ILE A 162 -8.33 6.30 13.52
N ILE A 163 -7.85 5.75 12.39
CA ILE A 163 -8.61 4.78 11.60
C ILE A 163 -8.97 3.56 12.45
N PHE A 164 -8.00 2.99 13.17
CA PHE A 164 -8.25 1.86 14.06
C PHE A 164 -9.29 2.18 15.15
N ALA A 165 -9.21 3.36 15.76
CA ALA A 165 -10.18 3.81 16.74
C ALA A 165 -11.58 3.92 16.14
N ILE A 166 -11.72 4.52 14.95
CA ILE A 166 -13.00 4.62 14.23
C ILE A 166 -13.55 3.24 13.88
N CYS A 167 -12.72 2.34 13.33
CA CYS A 167 -13.15 0.98 13.02
C CYS A 167 -13.61 0.23 14.27
N TYR A 168 -12.92 0.40 15.39
CA TYR A 168 -13.29 -0.21 16.67
C TYR A 168 -14.62 0.33 17.20
N THR A 169 -14.84 1.65 17.15
CA THR A 169 -16.10 2.26 17.62
C THR A 169 -17.27 1.86 16.72
N ILE A 170 -17.11 1.85 15.40
CA ILE A 170 -18.13 1.36 14.46
C ILE A 170 -18.45 -0.10 14.75
N ARG A 171 -17.44 -0.97 14.89
CA ARG A 171 -17.65 -2.39 15.20
C ARG A 171 -18.40 -2.57 16.52
N SER A 172 -18.03 -1.82 17.55
CA SER A 172 -18.70 -1.85 18.86
C SER A 172 -20.16 -1.42 18.73
N PHE A 173 -20.41 -0.31 18.02
CA PHE A 173 -21.74 0.24 17.78
C PHE A 173 -22.65 -0.72 17.00
N VAL A 174 -22.13 -1.37 15.95
CA VAL A 174 -22.88 -2.38 15.19
C VAL A 174 -23.14 -3.62 16.05
N LYS A 175 -22.19 -4.04 16.89
CA LYS A 175 -22.37 -5.18 17.79
C LYS A 175 -23.46 -4.93 18.84
N THR A 176 -23.58 -3.71 19.35
CA THR A 176 -24.62 -3.33 20.32
C THR A 176 -26.01 -3.21 19.71
N ASN A 177 -26.12 -3.00 18.39
CA ASN A 177 -27.40 -2.83 17.69
C ASN A 177 -27.76 -4.07 16.85
N LEU A 178 -28.39 -5.07 17.47
CA LEU A 178 -28.78 -6.35 16.85
C LEU A 178 -29.59 -6.18 15.55
N GLY A 179 -30.59 -5.28 15.51
CA GLY A 179 -31.39 -5.05 14.31
C GLY A 179 -30.63 -4.40 13.15
N LEU A 180 -29.63 -3.56 13.45
CA LEU A 180 -28.75 -2.95 12.44
C LEU A 180 -27.76 -3.99 11.89
N LYS A 181 -27.24 -4.86 12.77
CA LYS A 181 -26.38 -5.99 12.38
C LYS A 181 -27.11 -6.96 11.46
N GLU A 182 -28.34 -7.35 11.79
CA GLU A 182 -29.15 -8.25 10.95
C GLU A 182 -29.53 -7.60 9.61
N SER A 183 -29.87 -6.31 9.60
CA SER A 183 -30.17 -5.58 8.37
C SER A 183 -28.95 -5.48 7.43
N ILE A 184 -27.77 -5.21 7.99
CA ILE A 184 -26.50 -5.19 7.24
C ILE A 184 -26.16 -6.58 6.72
N LEU A 185 -26.30 -7.63 7.54
CA LEU A 185 -26.05 -9.01 7.12
C LEU A 185 -27.03 -9.47 6.04
N HIS A 186 -28.30 -9.09 6.11
CA HIS A 186 -29.30 -9.40 5.10
C HIS A 186 -29.03 -8.65 3.79
N MET A 187 -28.56 -7.40 3.87
CA MET A 187 -28.16 -6.62 2.70
C MET A 187 -26.88 -7.17 2.06
N ILE A 188 -25.89 -7.56 2.86
CA ILE A 188 -24.64 -8.18 2.39
C ILE A 188 -24.93 -9.57 1.82
N GLY A 189 -25.76 -10.38 2.48
CA GLY A 189 -26.13 -11.72 1.99
C GLY A 189 -27.02 -11.70 0.74
N GLY A 190 -27.64 -10.56 0.42
CA GLY A 190 -28.36 -10.34 -0.84
C GLY A 190 -27.49 -9.83 -1.98
N ILE A 191 -26.27 -9.36 -1.70
CA ILE A 191 -25.28 -8.89 -2.66
C ILE A 191 -24.28 -10.04 -2.86
N GLY A 192 -24.02 -10.46 -4.09
CA GLY A 192 -23.05 -11.52 -4.34
C GLY A 192 -21.64 -11.10 -3.92
N ASP A 193 -20.84 -12.01 -3.37
CA ASP A 193 -19.44 -11.75 -2.96
C ASP A 193 -18.60 -11.12 -4.08
N PHE A 194 -18.89 -11.50 -5.33
CA PHE A 194 -18.29 -10.95 -6.53
C PHE A 194 -18.58 -9.45 -6.72
N GLU A 195 -19.81 -9.01 -6.44
CA GLU A 195 -20.25 -7.61 -6.58
C GLU A 195 -19.58 -6.73 -5.52
N ILE A 196 -19.44 -7.26 -4.30
CA ILE A 196 -18.69 -6.62 -3.20
C ILE A 196 -17.22 -6.45 -3.61
N GLY A 197 -16.62 -7.49 -4.20
CA GLY A 197 -15.24 -7.43 -4.69
C GLY A 197 -15.03 -6.33 -5.73
N ILE A 198 -15.91 -6.23 -6.73
CA ILE A 198 -15.86 -5.16 -7.74
C ILE A 198 -16.01 -3.79 -7.08
N ALA A 199 -16.98 -3.62 -6.17
CA ALA A 199 -17.20 -2.36 -5.48
C ALA A 199 -15.95 -1.90 -4.70
N LEU A 200 -15.24 -2.83 -4.04
CA LEU A 200 -14.00 -2.54 -3.33
C LEU A 200 -12.86 -2.12 -4.26
N ILE A 201 -12.74 -2.76 -5.42
CA ILE A 201 -11.73 -2.37 -6.43
C ILE A 201 -12.02 -0.96 -6.95
N VAL A 202 -13.28 -0.68 -7.32
CA VAL A 202 -13.69 0.65 -7.81
C VAL A 202 -13.45 1.71 -6.75
N LEU A 203 -13.84 1.47 -5.50
CA LEU A 203 -13.59 2.39 -4.39
C LEU A 203 -12.09 2.66 -4.19
N SER A 204 -11.27 1.62 -4.23
CA SER A 204 -9.82 1.73 -4.08
C SER A 204 -9.18 2.57 -5.18
N LEU A 205 -9.61 2.38 -6.43
CA LEU A 205 -9.17 3.18 -7.58
C LEU A 205 -9.59 4.65 -7.45
N LEU A 206 -10.81 4.92 -7.00
CA LEU A 206 -11.30 6.28 -6.76
C LEU A 206 -10.46 6.98 -5.68
N ILE A 207 -10.19 6.30 -4.57
CA ILE A 207 -9.34 6.81 -3.48
C ILE A 207 -7.93 7.10 -4.01
N TRP A 208 -7.34 6.17 -4.75
CA TRP A 208 -6.00 6.34 -5.31
C TRP A 208 -5.93 7.55 -6.26
N PHE A 209 -6.93 7.70 -7.14
CA PHE A 209 -7.00 8.83 -8.07
C PHE A 209 -7.24 10.17 -7.37
N ALA A 210 -8.15 10.21 -6.39
CA ALA A 210 -8.39 11.40 -5.56
C ALA A 210 -7.11 11.81 -4.82
N SER A 211 -6.40 10.84 -4.26
CA SER A 211 -5.10 11.04 -3.63
C SER A 211 -4.07 11.61 -4.60
N TYR A 212 -3.96 11.07 -5.82
CA TYR A 212 -3.06 11.62 -6.85
C TYR A 212 -3.36 13.08 -7.19
N LYS A 213 -4.65 13.42 -7.36
CA LYS A 213 -5.08 14.81 -7.62
C LYS A 213 -4.74 15.73 -6.43
N TYR A 214 -4.96 15.27 -5.20
CA TYR A 214 -4.62 16.00 -4.00
C TYR A 214 -3.11 16.25 -3.91
N SER A 215 -2.28 15.21 -4.08
CA SER A 215 -0.82 15.30 -4.12
C SER A 215 -0.33 16.32 -5.15
N MET A 216 -0.97 16.34 -6.32
CA MET A 216 -0.64 17.31 -7.36
C MET A 216 -0.92 18.76 -6.96
N SER A 217 -2.03 19.00 -6.25
CA SER A 217 -2.36 20.33 -5.72
C SER A 217 -1.42 20.72 -4.58
N ALA A 218 -1.16 19.80 -3.65
CA ALA A 218 -0.28 20.01 -2.51
C ALA A 218 1.15 20.36 -2.95
N MET A 219 1.71 19.61 -3.90
CA MET A 219 3.08 19.84 -4.38
C MET A 219 3.24 21.17 -5.11
N LYS A 220 2.22 21.61 -5.86
CA LYS A 220 2.26 22.92 -6.55
C LYS A 220 2.39 24.09 -5.58
N LYS A 221 1.75 24.00 -4.40
CA LYS A 221 1.73 25.04 -3.37
C LYS A 221 3.00 25.12 -2.54
N LYS A 222 3.91 24.15 -2.64
CA LYS A 222 5.18 24.17 -1.90
C LYS A 222 6.15 25.15 -2.53
N GLU A 223 6.78 25.95 -1.69
CA GLU A 223 7.92 26.81 -2.05
C GLU A 223 9.19 26.13 -1.52
N PHE A 224 10.25 26.13 -2.32
CA PHE A 224 11.53 25.45 -2.03
C PHE A 224 12.68 26.43 -2.21
#